data_AF-A0A7V8Z944-F1
#
_entry.id   AF-A0A7V8Z944-F1
#
_cell.length_a   1.000
_cell.length_b   1.000
_cell.length_c   1.000
_cell.angle_alpha   90.00
_cell.angle_beta   90.00
_cell.angle_gamma   90.00
#
_symmetry.space_group_name_H-M   'P 1'
#
loop_
_entity.id
_entity.type
_entity.pdbx_description
1 polymer ?
#
loop_
_entity_poly.entity_id
_entity_poly.type
_entity_poly.pdbx_seq_one_letter_code
_entity_poly.pdbx_strand_id
1 'polypeptide(L)'
;MREANASGRPPLSLLVAAFAAVYVIWGSTYLAIKFAIETLPPFLMAGGRFLIAGSILYLWARGAERPSWIHWRTSLIVGALLLLIGNGSV
;
A
#
# COMPACT_ATOMS: atom_id res chain seq x y z
N MET A 1 -28.37 -19.19 -13.40
CA MET A 1 -28.03 -18.26 -12.30
C MET A 1 -27.98 -19.08 -11.02
N ARG A 2 -26.79 -19.46 -10.54
CA ARG A 2 -26.63 -20.12 -9.23
C ARG A 2 -26.11 -19.08 -8.26
N GLU A 3 -26.98 -18.66 -7.35
CA GLU A 3 -26.62 -17.94 -6.14
C GLU A 3 -25.73 -18.85 -5.30
N ALA A 4 -24.43 -18.57 -5.24
CA ALA A 4 -23.57 -19.12 -4.20
C ALA A 4 -23.59 -18.16 -3.03
N ASN A 5 -24.66 -18.24 -2.24
CA ASN A 5 -24.75 -17.66 -0.92
C ASN A 5 -23.76 -18.43 -0.01
N ALA A 6 -22.49 -18.02 0.01
CA ALA A 6 -21.52 -18.50 0.99
C ALA A 6 -21.57 -17.60 2.24
N SER A 7 -22.69 -17.67 2.96
CA SER A 7 -22.86 -17.10 4.30
C SER A 7 -22.19 -17.98 5.37
N GLY A 8 -20.95 -18.41 5.12
CA GLY A 8 -20.13 -19.12 6.09
C GLY A 8 -19.13 -18.15 6.72
N ARG A 9 -19.12 -18.03 8.05
CA ARG A 9 -18.05 -17.30 8.74
C ARG A 9 -16.69 -17.87 8.29
N PRO A 10 -15.70 -17.03 7.96
CA PRO A 10 -14.39 -17.52 7.56
C PRO A 10 -13.83 -18.42 8.67
N PRO A 11 -13.15 -19.52 8.32
CA PRO A 11 -12.58 -20.42 9.32
C PRO A 11 -11.56 -19.66 10.17
N LEU A 12 -11.49 -19.99 11.46
CA LEU A 12 -10.58 -19.32 12.41
C LEU A 12 -9.13 -19.32 11.92
N SER A 13 -8.69 -20.38 11.24
CA SER A 13 -7.36 -20.48 10.64
C SER A 13 -7.08 -19.37 9.61
N LEU A 14 -8.05 -19.05 8.76
CA LEU A 14 -7.91 -17.98 7.77
C LEU A 14 -7.87 -16.61 8.45
N LEU A 15 -8.69 -16.42 9.50
CA LEU A 15 -8.67 -15.19 10.29
C LEU A 15 -7.30 -14.98 10.96
N VAL A 16 -6.79 -16.01 11.64
CA VAL A 16 -5.47 -16.00 12.29
C VAL A 16 -4.36 -15.77 11.27
N ALA A 17 -4.40 -16.44 10.12
CA ALA A 17 -3.41 -16.25 9.06
C ALA A 17 -3.43 -14.83 8.50
N ALA A 18 -4.62 -14.24 8.30
CA ALA A 18 -4.76 -12.86 7.84
C ALA A 18 -4.19 -11.86 8.86
N PHE A 19 -4.51 -12.03 10.15
CA PHE A 19 -3.94 -11.18 11.21
C PHE A 19 -2.42 -11.36 11.35
N ALA A 20 -1.93 -12.60 11.29
CA ALA A 20 -0.50 -12.88 11.32
C ALA A 20 0.21 -12.21 10.13
N ALA A 21 -0.35 -12.29 8.93
CA ALA A 21 0.20 -11.61 7.75
C ALA A 21 0.23 -10.09 7.95
N VAL A 22 -0.86 -9.48 8.45
CA VAL A 22 -0.89 -8.05 8.76
C VAL A 22 0.19 -7.69 9.78
N TYR A 23 0.30 -8.42 10.89
CA TYR A 23 1.29 -8.12 11.93
C TYR A 23 2.73 -8.30 11.48
N VAL A 24 3.02 -9.35 10.72
CA VAL A 24 4.38 -9.59 10.21
C VAL A 24 4.74 -8.56 9.14
N ILE A 25 3.87 -8.34 8.15
CA ILE A 25 4.15 -7.42 7.04
C ILE A 25 4.21 -5.98 7.55
N TRP A 26 3.20 -5.53 8.30
CA TRP A 26 3.19 -4.14 8.80
C TRP A 26 4.23 -3.94 9.90
N GLY A 27 4.35 -4.87 10.85
CA GLY A 27 5.35 -4.79 11.92
C GLY A 27 6.77 -4.71 11.38
N SER A 28 7.12 -5.56 10.40
CA SER A 28 8.45 -5.49 9.77
C SER A 28 8.66 -4.19 9.00
N THR A 29 7.64 -3.63 8.33
CA THR A 29 7.77 -2.31 7.69
C THR A 29 8.00 -1.20 8.70
N TYR A 30 7.30 -1.19 9.86
CA TYR A 30 7.56 -0.19 10.91
C TYR A 30 8.96 -0.31 11.49
N LEU A 31 9.44 -1.54 11.67
CA LEU A 31 10.82 -1.79 12.11
C LEU A 31 11.85 -1.26 11.09
N ALA A 32 11.64 -1.56 9.80
CA ALA A 32 12.52 -1.07 8.74
C ALA A 32 12.50 0.46 8.64
N ILE A 33 11.33 1.09 8.78
CA ILE A 33 11.16 2.54 8.83
C ILE A 33 11.96 3.13 9.98
N LYS A 34 11.85 2.55 11.19
CA LYS A 34 12.59 3.00 12.38
C LYS A 34 14.10 3.06 12.10
N PHE A 35 14.68 2.03 11.50
CA PHE A 35 16.09 2.03 11.15
C PHE A 35 16.42 2.99 10.00
N ALA A 36 15.58 3.08 8.97
CA ALA A 36 15.84 3.93 7.82
C ALA A 36 15.86 5.42 8.17
N ILE A 37 14.97 5.87 9.07
CA ILE A 37 14.92 7.29 9.46
C ILE A 37 16.09 7.74 10.33
N GLU A 38 16.91 6.82 10.83
CA GLU A 38 18.16 7.16 11.53
C GLU A 38 19.18 7.82 10.58
N THR A 39 19.06 7.56 9.27
CA THR A 39 20.00 8.05 8.25
C THR A 39 19.34 8.86 7.13
N LEU A 40 18.04 8.65 6.89
CA LEU A 40 17.27 9.34 5.85
C LEU A 40 16.19 10.25 6.47
N PRO A 41 16.01 11.48 5.97
CA PRO A 41 14.86 12.29 6.36
C PRO A 41 13.53 11.54 6.15
N PRO A 42 12.58 11.58 7.09
CA PRO A 42 11.36 10.78 7.03
C PRO A 42 10.57 10.91 5.72
N PHE A 43 10.39 12.14 5.22
CA PHE A 43 9.68 12.39 3.96
C PHE A 43 10.43 11.86 2.74
N LEU A 44 11.77 11.88 2.75
CA LEU A 44 12.56 11.35 1.65
C LEU A 44 12.47 9.82 1.60
N MET A 45 12.53 9.17 2.77
CA MET A 45 12.35 7.72 2.88
C MET A 45 10.95 7.29 2.44
N ALA A 46 9.90 7.93 2.98
CA ALA A 46 8.53 7.62 2.61
C ALA A 46 8.24 7.93 1.14
N GLY A 47 8.64 9.11 0.64
CA GLY A 47 8.48 9.49 -0.76
C GLY A 47 9.21 8.55 -1.70
N GLY A 48 10.45 8.17 -1.38
CA GLY A 48 11.24 7.19 -2.14
C GLY A 48 10.53 5.84 -2.24
N ARG A 49 10.00 5.33 -1.13
CA ARG A 49 9.23 4.06 -1.11
C ARG A 49 8.01 4.12 -2.04
N PHE A 50 7.25 5.21 -1.98
CA PHE A 50 6.05 5.40 -2.81
C PHE A 50 6.42 5.55 -4.29
N LEU A 51 7.49 6.28 -4.63
CA LEU A 51 7.96 6.42 -6.00
C LEU A 51 8.47 5.10 -6.59
N ILE A 52 9.23 4.32 -5.83
CA ILE A 52 9.73 3.00 -6.26
C ILE A 52 8.54 2.06 -6.50
N ALA A 53 7.64 1.93 -5.52
CA ALA A 53 6.46 1.06 -5.65
C ALA A 53 5.55 1.49 -6.80
N GLY A 54 5.26 2.78 -6.91
CA GLY A 54 4.45 3.34 -8.00
C GLY A 54 5.10 3.12 -9.37
N SER A 55 6.41 3.26 -9.48
CA SER A 55 7.15 3.01 -10.73
C SER A 55 7.10 1.54 -11.13
N ILE A 56 7.32 0.61 -10.18
CA ILE A 56 7.22 -0.83 -10.43
C ILE A 56 5.81 -1.19 -10.90
N LEU A 57 4.78 -0.70 -10.21
CA LEU A 57 3.38 -0.95 -10.58
C LEU A 57 3.02 -0.34 -11.95
N TYR A 58 3.47 0.88 -12.22
CA TYR A 58 3.23 1.52 -13.51
C TYR A 58 3.87 0.76 -14.67
N LEU A 59 5.12 0.29 -14.49
CA LEU A 59 5.82 -0.53 -15.48
C LEU A 59 5.13 -1.88 -15.69
N TRP A 60 4.69 -2.52 -14.61
CA TRP A 60 3.96 -3.78 -14.68
C TRP A 60 2.60 -3.63 -15.39
N ALA A 61 1.91 -2.51 -15.19
CA ALA A 61 0.61 -2.23 -15.78
C ALA A 61 0.66 -1.73 -17.24
N ARG A 62 1.83 -1.66 -17.89
CA ARG A 62 1.99 -1.11 -19.26
C ARG A 62 1.21 -1.84 -20.35
N GLY A 63 0.70 -3.04 -20.10
CA GLY A 63 -0.19 -3.78 -21.00
C GLY A 63 -1.68 -3.46 -20.84
N ALA A 64 -2.05 -2.64 -19.86
CA ALA A 64 -3.42 -2.20 -19.61
C ALA A 64 -3.74 -0.88 -20.33
N GLU A 65 -4.98 -0.42 -20.22
CA GLU A 65 -5.42 0.86 -20.77
C GLU A 65 -4.59 2.02 -20.22
N ARG A 66 -4.16 2.93 -21.11
CA ARG A 66 -3.30 4.05 -20.73
C ARG A 66 -4.07 5.03 -19.83
N PRO A 67 -3.50 5.46 -18.69
CA PRO A 67 -4.18 6.42 -17.83
C PRO A 67 -4.34 7.75 -18.56
N SER A 68 -5.57 8.26 -18.58
CA SER A 68 -5.87 9.60 -19.04
C SER A 68 -5.38 10.64 -18.03
N TRP A 69 -5.34 11.92 -18.44
CA TRP A 69 -4.90 13.01 -17.57
C TRP A 69 -5.64 13.10 -16.23
N ILE A 70 -6.94 12.77 -16.21
CA ILE A 70 -7.70 12.81 -14.95
C ILE A 70 -7.27 11.74 -13.96
N HIS A 71 -6.84 10.56 -14.44
CA HIS A 71 -6.28 9.52 -13.59
C HIS A 71 -4.96 9.97 -12.98
N TRP A 72 -4.08 10.60 -13.76
CA TRP A 72 -2.84 11.17 -13.25
C TRP A 72 -3.08 12.22 -12.16
N ARG A 73 -4.02 13.15 -12.38
CA ARG A 73 -4.36 14.18 -11.39
C ARG A 73 -4.88 13.56 -10.09
N THR A 74 -5.84 12.63 -10.20
CA THR A 74 -6.42 11.98 -9.02
C THR A 74 -5.39 11.15 -8.26
N SER A 75 -4.55 10.39 -8.96
CA SER A 75 -3.45 9.63 -8.36
C SER A 75 -2.44 10.53 -7.65
N LEU A 76 -2.11 11.70 -8.22
CA LEU A 76 -1.23 12.66 -7.58
C LEU A 76 -1.83 13.21 -6.27
N ILE A 77 -3.11 13.60 -6.29
CA ILE A 77 -3.81 14.12 -5.12
C ILE A 77 -3.89 13.06 -4.02
N VAL A 78 -4.35 11.85 -4.36
CA VAL A 78 -4.46 10.74 -3.40
C VAL A 78 -3.09 10.35 -2.85
N GLY A 79 -2.08 10.25 -3.71
CA GLY A 79 -0.70 9.95 -3.30
C GLY A 79 -0.14 11.01 -2.35
N ALA A 80 -0.35 12.30 -2.62
CA ALA A 80 0.09 13.39 -1.76
C ALA A 80 -0.60 13.36 -0.40
N LEU A 81 -1.93 13.16 -0.36
CA LEU A 81 -2.68 13.05 0.90
C LEU A 81 -2.25 11.83 1.71
N LEU A 82 -2.03 10.69 1.06
CA LEU A 82 -1.53 9.48 1.73
C LEU A 82 -0.13 9.71 2.31
N LEU A 83 0.77 10.35 1.57
CA LEU A 83 2.14 10.58 2.03
C LEU A 83 2.20 11.61 3.17
N LEU A 84 1.53 12.76 3.02
CA LEU A 84 1.66 13.89 3.94
C LEU A 84 0.77 13.76 5.17
N ILE A 85 -0.46 13.29 4.98
CA ILE A 85 -1.44 13.17 6.07
C ILE A 85 -1.40 11.74 6.59
N GLY A 86 -1.75 10.75 5.78
CA GLY A 86 -1.91 9.37 6.25
C GLY A 86 -0.63 8.76 6.86
N ASN A 87 0.51 8.93 6.20
CA ASN A 87 1.80 8.39 6.66
C ASN A 87 2.61 9.39 7.51
N GLY A 88 2.38 10.70 7.32
CA GLY A 88 3.15 11.76 7.98
C GLY A 88 2.56 12.25 9.31
N SER A 89 1.28 11.97 9.60
CA SER A 89 0.60 12.39 10.83
C SER A 89 0.50 11.30 11.90
N VAL A 90 1.12 10.14 11.68
CA VAL A 90 1.24 9.03 12.64
C VAL A 90 2.62 9.01 13.27
#